data_AF-R7Y0Q1-F1
#
_entry.id   AF-R7Y0Q1-F1
#
_cell.length_a   1.000
_cell.length_b   1.000
_cell.length_c   1.000
_cell.angle_alpha   90.00
_cell.angle_beta   90.00
_cell.angle_gamma   90.00
#
_symmetry.space_group_name_H-M   'P 1'
#
loop_
_entity.id
_entity.type
_entity.pdbx_description
1 polymer ?
#
loop_
_entity_poly.entity_id
_entity_poly.type
_entity_poly.pdbx_seq_one_letter_code
_entity_poly.pdbx_strand_id
1 'polypeptide(L)'
;MPLIYPVAEDTPDDADTTFEDFADDWSQTWVIEIDTDHEHEDEGDYVRLGPVGAQQAWDLAHEIEDKRPSWVVSILPIFAVDAGADDLIEQIESDED
;
A
#
# COMPACT_ATOMS: atom_id res chain seq x y z
N MET A 1 -7.53 -4.53 -10.83
CA MET A 1 -6.22 -3.88 -10.70
C MET A 1 -5.36 -4.81 -9.86
N PRO A 2 -4.30 -5.39 -10.44
CA PRO A 2 -3.39 -6.28 -9.71
C PRO A 2 -2.40 -5.53 -8.81
N LEU A 3 -2.33 -4.20 -8.92
CA LEU A 3 -1.46 -3.37 -8.10
C LEU A 3 -2.24 -2.19 -7.51
N ILE A 4 -2.06 -1.93 -6.22
CA ILE A 4 -2.73 -0.90 -5.43
C ILE A 4 -1.67 -0.13 -4.64
N TYR A 5 -1.63 1.19 -4.76
CA TYR A 5 -0.70 2.04 -4.02
C TYR A 5 -1.22 3.46 -3.85
N PRO A 6 -0.76 4.21 -2.83
CA PRO A 6 -1.04 5.63 -2.68
C PRO A 6 -0.47 6.46 -3.83
N VAL A 7 -1.29 7.36 -4.35
CA VAL A 7 -0.92 8.31 -5.42
C VAL A 7 -0.90 9.71 -4.84
N ALA A 8 0.03 10.55 -5.29
CA ALA A 8 0.11 11.94 -4.87
C ALA A 8 -1.17 12.71 -5.28
N GLU A 9 -1.62 13.64 -4.44
CA GLU A 9 -2.90 14.36 -4.60
C GLU A 9 -3.04 15.09 -5.96
N ASP A 10 -1.92 15.54 -6.53
CA ASP A 10 -1.88 16.26 -7.80
C ASP A 10 -1.75 15.36 -9.03
N THR A 11 -1.78 14.03 -8.86
CA THR A 11 -1.66 13.07 -9.97
C THR A 11 -2.96 12.99 -10.76
N PRO A 12 -2.95 13.21 -12.09
CA PRO A 12 -4.16 13.09 -12.90
C PRO A 12 -4.59 11.61 -13.07
N ASP A 13 -5.90 11.36 -13.02
CA ASP A 13 -6.50 10.01 -13.04
C ASP A 13 -6.10 9.12 -14.23
N ASP A 14 -5.78 9.70 -15.38
CA ASP A 14 -5.43 9.00 -16.63
C ASP A 14 -3.90 8.97 -16.90
N ALA A 15 -3.05 9.23 -15.91
CA ALA A 15 -1.60 9.16 -16.07
C ALA A 15 -1.10 7.73 -16.25
N ASP A 16 -0.10 7.54 -17.14
CA ASP A 16 0.77 6.37 -17.05
C ASP A 16 1.60 6.53 -15.77
N THR A 17 1.16 5.91 -14.68
CA THR A 17 1.73 6.18 -13.36
C THR A 17 3.19 5.77 -13.25
N THR A 18 3.99 6.65 -12.69
CA THR A 18 5.42 6.46 -12.43
C THR A 18 5.73 6.62 -10.94
N PHE A 19 6.97 6.37 -10.54
CA PHE A 19 7.38 6.63 -9.16
C PHE A 19 7.24 8.11 -8.77
N GLU A 20 7.28 9.05 -9.73
CA GLU A 20 7.08 10.48 -9.43
C GLU A 20 5.65 10.80 -8.96
N ASP A 21 4.70 9.94 -9.31
CA ASP A 21 3.29 10.03 -8.90
C ASP A 21 3.02 9.26 -7.60
N PHE A 22 3.97 8.47 -7.13
CA PHE A 22 3.86 7.74 -5.87
C PHE A 22 4.00 8.71 -4.68
N ALA A 23 3.10 8.63 -3.71
CA ALA A 23 3.12 9.48 -2.52
C ALA A 23 4.22 9.06 -1.51
N ASP A 24 5.48 9.09 -1.96
CA ASP A 24 6.64 8.61 -1.18
C ASP A 24 6.91 9.42 0.08
N ASP A 25 6.41 10.65 0.13
CA ASP A 25 6.53 11.57 1.26
C ASP A 25 5.66 11.18 2.46
N TRP A 26 4.61 10.37 2.25
CA TRP A 26 3.70 9.93 3.31
C TRP A 26 4.40 9.09 4.38
N SER A 27 5.41 8.31 3.98
CA SER A 27 6.19 7.53 4.93
C SER A 27 7.62 7.29 4.47
N GLN A 28 8.52 7.20 5.45
CA GLN A 28 9.89 6.73 5.22
C GLN A 28 9.97 5.20 5.14
N THR A 29 8.91 4.48 5.54
CA THR A 29 8.91 3.03 5.69
C THR A 29 7.63 2.41 5.14
N TRP A 30 7.77 1.35 4.35
CA TRP A 30 6.66 0.77 3.59
C TRP A 30 6.58 -0.75 3.78
N VAL A 31 5.38 -1.29 3.58
CA VAL A 31 5.08 -2.72 3.50
C VAL A 31 4.46 -3.02 2.14
N ILE A 32 4.85 -4.14 1.56
CA ILE A 32 4.17 -4.72 0.40
C ILE A 32 3.34 -5.89 0.91
N GLU A 33 2.03 -5.88 0.68
CA GLU A 33 1.14 -7.00 0.91
C GLU A 33 0.80 -7.65 -0.43
N ILE A 34 0.87 -8.98 -0.50
CA ILE A 34 0.59 -9.75 -1.70
C ILE A 34 -0.50 -10.75 -1.35
N ASP A 35 -1.65 -10.58 -1.99
CA ASP A 35 -2.73 -11.56 -2.01
C ASP A 35 -2.50 -12.52 -3.18
N THR A 36 -2.12 -13.75 -2.85
CA THR A 36 -1.76 -14.77 -3.84
C THR A 36 -2.94 -15.60 -4.34
N ASP A 37 -4.10 -15.48 -3.69
CA ASP A 37 -5.33 -16.22 -4.01
C ASP A 37 -6.57 -15.31 -4.00
N HIS A 38 -6.42 -14.12 -4.60
CA HIS A 38 -7.46 -13.09 -4.65
C HIS A 38 -8.78 -13.56 -5.28
N GLU A 39 -8.72 -14.60 -6.12
CA GLU A 39 -9.90 -15.16 -6.78
C GLU A 39 -10.73 -16.06 -5.85
N HIS A 40 -10.23 -16.45 -4.68
CA HIS A 40 -10.88 -17.37 -3.74
C HIS A 40 -11.05 -16.70 -2.38
N GLU A 41 -12.25 -16.17 -2.13
CA GLU A 41 -12.60 -15.34 -0.97
C GLU A 41 -12.40 -16.02 0.40
N ASP A 42 -12.24 -17.35 0.45
CA ASP A 42 -12.23 -18.13 1.69
C ASP A 42 -10.81 -18.49 2.21
N GLU A 43 -9.75 -18.40 1.40
CA GLU A 43 -8.38 -18.80 1.77
C GLU A 43 -7.31 -17.87 1.14
N GLY A 44 -7.43 -16.56 1.35
CA GLY A 44 -6.40 -15.61 0.90
C GLY A 44 -5.06 -15.83 1.63
N ASP A 45 -4.09 -16.42 0.94
CA ASP A 45 -2.70 -16.52 1.42
C ASP A 45 -2.00 -15.16 1.19
N TYR A 46 -1.88 -14.39 2.27
CA TYR A 46 -1.21 -13.10 2.28
C TYR A 46 0.28 -13.22 2.62
N VAL A 47 1.13 -12.62 1.79
CA VAL A 47 2.55 -12.43 2.09
C VAL A 47 2.81 -10.95 2.35
N ARG A 48 3.41 -10.62 3.50
CA ARG A 48 3.80 -9.24 3.85
C ARG A 48 5.31 -9.10 3.86
N LEU A 49 5.82 -8.15 3.09
CA LEU A 49 7.23 -7.86 2.95
C LEU A 49 7.52 -6.44 3.44
N GLY A 50 8.48 -6.28 4.34
CA GLY A 50 8.84 -4.99 4.89
C GLY A 50 9.53 -5.14 6.25
N PRO A 51 9.99 -4.04 6.85
CA PRO A 51 9.98 -2.67 6.31
C PRO A 51 10.96 -2.49 5.14
N VAL A 52 10.55 -1.71 4.12
CA VAL A 52 11.40 -1.30 2.97
C VAL A 52 11.24 0.21 2.69
N GLY A 53 12.16 0.78 1.89
CA GLY A 53 12.03 2.16 1.42
C GLY A 53 11.04 2.29 0.25
N ALA A 54 10.52 3.49 0.01
CA ALA A 54 9.53 3.80 -1.03
C ALA A 54 9.89 3.26 -2.42
N GLN A 55 11.08 3.64 -2.93
CA GLN A 55 11.55 3.20 -4.25
C GLN A 55 11.64 1.67 -4.34
N GLN A 56 12.13 1.02 -3.28
CA GLN A 56 12.23 -0.44 -3.25
C GLN A 56 10.85 -1.11 -3.25
N ALA A 57 9.89 -0.53 -2.53
CA ALA A 57 8.51 -1.02 -2.54
C ALA A 57 7.90 -0.92 -3.93
N TRP A 58 8.03 0.25 -4.57
CA TRP A 58 7.57 0.51 -5.92
C TRP A 58 8.15 -0.47 -6.94
N ASP A 59 9.48 -0.56 -7.00
CA ASP A 59 10.19 -1.39 -7.98
C ASP A 59 9.80 -2.87 -7.83
N LEU A 60 9.77 -3.38 -6.60
CA LEU A 60 9.45 -4.78 -6.33
C LEU A 60 7.97 -5.09 -6.63
N ALA A 61 7.05 -4.21 -6.27
CA ALA A 61 5.62 -4.41 -6.51
C ALA A 61 5.31 -4.47 -8.02
N HIS A 62 5.88 -3.57 -8.82
CA HIS A 62 5.74 -3.59 -10.27
C HIS A 62 6.40 -4.83 -10.90
N GLU A 63 7.56 -5.26 -10.40
CA GLU A 63 8.20 -6.50 -10.87
C GLU A 63 7.34 -7.75 -10.57
N ILE A 64 6.64 -7.77 -9.43
CA ILE A 64 5.73 -8.85 -9.06
C ILE A 64 4.48 -8.82 -9.94
N GLU A 65 3.88 -7.64 -10.13
CA GLU A 65 2.70 -7.45 -10.97
C GLU A 65 2.95 -7.93 -12.41
N ASP A 66 4.08 -7.53 -13.03
CA ASP A 66 4.48 -7.98 -14.37
C ASP A 66 4.62 -9.52 -14.45
N LYS A 67 5.19 -10.13 -13.41
CA LYS A 67 5.44 -11.58 -13.38
C LYS A 67 4.21 -12.41 -12.98
N ARG A 68 3.29 -11.84 -12.20
CA ARG A 68 2.13 -12.49 -11.59
C ARG A 68 0.93 -11.54 -11.65
N PRO A 69 0.37 -11.31 -12.85
CA PRO A 69 -0.73 -10.37 -13.04
C PRO A 69 -2.06 -10.83 -12.42
N SER A 70 -2.14 -12.07 -11.92
CA SER A 70 -3.29 -12.58 -11.18
C SER A 70 -3.22 -12.32 -9.68
N TRP A 71 -2.06 -11.92 -9.14
CA TRP A 71 -1.91 -11.58 -7.73
C TRP A 71 -2.28 -10.12 -7.51
N VAL A 72 -2.83 -9.82 -6.34
CA VAL A 72 -3.07 -8.43 -5.94
C VAL A 72 -1.94 -8.00 -5.01
N VAL A 73 -1.24 -6.95 -5.41
CA VAL A 73 -0.12 -6.37 -4.69
C VAL A 73 -0.54 -5.00 -4.16
N SER A 74 -0.38 -4.78 -2.86
CA SER A 74 -0.72 -3.53 -2.19
C SER A 74 0.53 -2.93 -1.56
N ILE A 75 0.86 -1.68 -1.86
CA ILE A 75 1.91 -0.91 -1.20
C ILE A 75 1.29 -0.06 -0.09
N LEU A 76 1.71 -0.25 1.15
CA LEU A 76 1.11 0.37 2.33
C LEU A 76 2.16 1.20 3.09
N PRO A 77 1.89 2.49 3.40
CA PRO A 77 2.76 3.31 4.22
C PRO A 77 2.69 2.89 5.69
N ILE A 78 3.84 2.88 6.38
CA ILE A 78 3.88 2.73 7.84
C ILE A 78 4.02 4.12 8.45
N PHE A 79 2.96 4.63 9.07
CA PHE A 79 3.01 5.92 9.76
C PHE A 79 3.63 5.77 11.16
N ALA A 80 4.42 6.77 11.56
CA ALA A 80 4.81 6.90 12.95
C ALA A 80 3.58 7.28 13.78
N VAL A 81 3.37 6.58 14.89
CA VAL A 81 2.27 6.82 15.81
C VAL A 81 2.83 7.55 17.03
N ASP A 82 2.52 8.83 17.14
CA ASP A 82 2.89 9.67 18.27
C ASP A 82 1.77 9.77 19.35
N ALA A 83 0.67 9.06 19.15
CA ALA A 83 -0.52 9.07 20.01
C ALA A 83 -0.62 7.81 20.90
N GLY A 84 -1.22 7.95 22.08
CA GLY A 84 -1.55 6.81 22.93
C GLY A 84 -2.71 5.98 22.36
N ALA A 85 -2.87 4.75 22.85
CA ALA A 85 -3.96 3.88 22.39
C ALA A 85 -5.35 4.51 22.59
N ASP A 86 -5.58 5.18 23.73
CA ASP A 86 -6.86 5.84 24.02
C ASP A 86 -7.13 7.01 23.06
N ASP A 87 -6.11 7.83 22.76
CA ASP A 87 -6.23 8.96 21.82
C ASP A 87 -6.54 8.47 20.40
N LEU A 88 -5.93 7.35 19.97
CA LEU A 88 -6.20 6.74 18.67
C LEU A 88 -7.63 6.19 18.59
N ILE A 89 -8.10 5.52 19.64
CA ILE A 89 -9.46 5.00 19.68
C ILE A 89 -10.47 6.15 19.60
N GLU A 90 -10.27 7.21 20.40
CA GLU A 90 -11.15 8.39 20.37
C GLU A 90 -11.17 9.05 18.97
N GLN A 91 -10.02 9.16 18.31
CA GLN A 91 -9.93 9.70 16.96
C GLN A 91 -10.68 8.83 15.94
N ILE A 92 -10.47 7.51 15.95
CA ILE A 92 -11.15 6.59 15.02
C ILE A 92 -12.67 6.63 15.22
N GLU A 93 -13.14 6.61 16.46
CA GLU A 93 -14.58 6.65 16.77
C GLU A 93 -15.21 8.03 16.46
N SER A 94 -14.43 9.12 16.46
CA SER A 94 -14.91 10.49 16.18
C SER A 94 -14.98 10.83 14.69
N ASP A 95 -14.19 10.17 13.84
CA ASP A 95 -14.19 10.34 12.38
C ASP A 95 -15.34 9.55 11.68
N GLU A 96 -16.09 8.71 12.42
CA GLU A 96 -17.23 7.94 11.90
C GLU A 96 -18.60 8.68 11.92
N ASP A 97 -18.64 10.00 12.18
CA ASP A 97 -19.85 10.86 12.16
C ASP A 97 -20.05 11.68 10.85
#